data_AF-B0DP16-F1
#
_entry.id   AF-B0DP16-F1
#
_cell.length_a   1.000
_cell.length_b   1.000
_cell.length_c   1.000
_cell.angle_alpha   90.00
_cell.angle_beta   90.00
_cell.angle_gamma   90.00
#
_symmetry.space_group_name_H-M   'P 1'
#
loop_
_entity.id
_entity.type
_entity.pdbx_description
1 polymer ?
#
loop_
_entity_poly.entity_id
_entity_poly.type
_entity_poly.pdbx_seq_one_letter_code
_entity_poly.pdbx_strand_id
1 'polypeptide(L)'
;MLIFYDITSEIPGRAWSPNTWKTRFCLNYKGIPYRTEWVEYPDIEPLCIERGIPPTSYWADGKPHYTLPAIHDPSTGTYIADSLLIAEYLDKTYPDTPRIFPRGLEALQLGFVKSFMTQLDSIWTSIIPQIANHLSPRSLEYFRRTREKSFHKQLEDIAPVGQAQSEAWDLFKRGLDVVNGWLEKNSASGPFVMADTVSWADFAVGGYLIWMKIVWGEDSQQWKDISSWGEGRWGALIEGLEKYSEIK
;
A
#
# COMPACT_ATOMS: atom_id res chain seq x y z
N MET A 1 8.51 -8.73 -20.79
CA MET A 1 8.06 -8.97 -19.41
C MET A 1 8.41 -7.75 -18.59
N LEU A 2 7.45 -7.20 -17.87
CA LEU A 2 7.60 -5.97 -17.09
C LEU A 2 8.48 -6.23 -15.86
N ILE A 3 9.28 -5.25 -15.46
CA ILE A 3 10.09 -5.31 -14.24
C ILE A 3 9.38 -4.46 -13.19
N PHE A 4 9.01 -5.09 -12.08
CA PHE A 4 8.38 -4.41 -10.94
C PHE A 4 9.38 -4.30 -9.80
N TYR A 5 9.70 -3.07 -9.40
CA TYR A 5 10.59 -2.80 -8.28
C TYR A 5 9.80 -2.73 -6.98
N ASP A 6 10.07 -3.67 -6.06
CA ASP A 6 9.42 -3.80 -4.76
C ASP A 6 10.46 -3.80 -3.62
N ILE A 7 10.02 -3.42 -2.42
CA ILE A 7 10.86 -3.36 -1.23
C ILE A 7 10.90 -4.76 -0.61
N THR A 8 12.11 -5.30 -0.41
CA THR A 8 12.28 -6.62 0.20
C THR A 8 12.05 -6.60 1.72
N SER A 9 11.79 -7.78 2.29
CA SER A 9 11.73 -8.05 3.73
C SER A 9 12.14 -9.49 4.03
N GLU A 10 12.26 -9.82 5.31
CA GLU A 10 12.46 -11.17 5.82
C GLU A 10 11.14 -11.96 5.97
N ILE A 11 9.98 -11.32 5.77
CA ILE A 11 8.67 -11.98 5.70
C ILE A 11 8.64 -13.02 4.55
N PRO A 12 7.98 -14.19 4.72
CA PRO A 12 7.74 -15.14 3.64
C PRO A 12 7.15 -14.47 2.39
N GLY A 13 7.78 -14.67 1.23
CA GLY A 13 7.37 -14.02 -0.02
C GLY A 13 7.85 -12.58 -0.20
N ARG A 14 8.50 -11.97 0.80
CA ARG A 14 9.18 -10.65 0.76
C ARG A 14 8.30 -9.41 0.52
N ALA A 15 7.07 -9.56 0.03
CA ALA A 15 6.17 -8.44 -0.24
C ALA A 15 5.42 -8.00 1.02
N TRP A 16 5.46 -6.72 1.34
CA TRP A 16 4.81 -6.20 2.56
C TRP A 16 4.35 -4.74 2.43
N SER A 17 5.02 -3.94 1.60
CA SER A 17 4.79 -2.50 1.55
C SER A 17 3.41 -2.15 1.01
N PRO A 18 2.62 -1.31 1.70
CA PRO A 18 1.26 -1.01 1.30
C PRO A 18 1.21 -0.30 -0.06
N ASN A 19 2.25 0.48 -0.39
CA ASN A 19 2.31 1.21 -1.66
C ASN A 19 2.64 0.29 -2.83
N THR A 20 3.55 -0.67 -2.63
CA THR A 20 3.97 -1.58 -3.71
C THR A 20 2.92 -2.65 -3.98
N TRP A 21 2.16 -3.07 -2.95
CA TRP A 21 0.98 -3.91 -3.11
C TRP A 21 -0.07 -3.32 -4.07
N LYS A 22 -0.25 -1.99 -4.11
CA LYS A 22 -1.16 -1.33 -5.07
C LYS A 22 -0.79 -1.68 -6.52
N THR A 23 0.50 -1.59 -6.85
CA THR A 23 1.01 -1.93 -8.19
C THR A 23 0.97 -3.43 -8.44
N ARG A 24 1.29 -4.26 -7.44
CA ARG A 24 1.17 -5.72 -7.54
C ARG A 24 -0.26 -6.15 -7.91
N PHE A 25 -1.25 -5.61 -7.21
CA PHE A 25 -2.66 -5.83 -7.53
C PHE A 25 -3.01 -5.38 -8.95
N CYS A 26 -2.58 -4.18 -9.36
CA CYS A 26 -2.82 -3.69 -10.71
C CYS A 26 -2.26 -4.64 -11.78
N LEU A 27 -1.01 -5.11 -11.61
CA LEU A 27 -0.36 -6.01 -12.55
C LEU A 27 -1.07 -7.37 -12.63
N ASN A 28 -1.42 -7.95 -11.48
CA ASN A 28 -2.11 -9.23 -11.40
C ASN A 28 -3.55 -9.15 -11.93
N TYR A 29 -4.29 -8.10 -11.58
CA TYR A 29 -5.65 -7.86 -12.08
C TYR A 29 -5.71 -7.75 -13.61
N LYS A 30 -4.73 -7.05 -14.20
CA LYS A 30 -4.62 -6.92 -15.66
C LYS A 30 -4.04 -8.16 -16.34
N GLY A 31 -3.54 -9.14 -15.57
CA GLY A 31 -2.87 -10.32 -16.12
C GLY A 31 -1.56 -10.00 -16.86
N ILE A 32 -0.89 -8.89 -16.51
CA ILE A 32 0.34 -8.46 -17.19
C ILE A 32 1.51 -9.30 -16.67
N PRO A 33 2.30 -9.97 -17.54
CA PRO A 33 3.47 -10.71 -17.11
C PRO A 33 4.57 -9.77 -16.57
N TYR A 34 4.97 -10.00 -15.32
CA TYR A 34 6.05 -9.27 -14.67
C TYR A 34 6.92 -10.19 -13.83
N ARG A 35 8.11 -9.69 -13.46
CA ARG A 35 8.94 -10.25 -12.38
C ARG A 35 9.23 -9.17 -11.35
N THR A 36 9.35 -9.54 -10.09
CA THR A 36 9.76 -8.59 -9.04
C THR A 36 11.29 -8.48 -8.98
N GLU A 37 11.82 -7.26 -9.04
CA GLU A 37 13.16 -6.93 -8.58
C GLU A 37 13.08 -6.40 -7.15
N TRP A 38 13.70 -7.13 -6.24
CA TRP A 38 13.68 -6.86 -4.81
C TRP A 38 14.78 -5.86 -4.44
N VAL A 39 14.38 -4.75 -3.81
CA VAL A 39 15.25 -3.62 -3.50
C VAL A 39 15.25 -3.38 -2.00
N GLU A 40 16.43 -3.20 -1.43
CA GLU A 40 16.60 -2.77 -0.04
C GLU A 40 16.36 -1.26 0.07
N TYR A 41 15.83 -0.78 1.19
CA TYR A 41 15.58 0.66 1.41
C TYR A 41 16.75 1.60 1.02
N PRO A 42 18.00 1.37 1.45
CA PRO A 42 19.13 2.26 1.11
C PRO A 42 19.47 2.26 -0.39
N ASP A 43 19.01 1.28 -1.15
CA ASP A 43 19.35 1.10 -2.56
C ASP A 43 18.27 1.68 -3.51
N ILE A 44 17.13 2.15 -2.98
CA ILE A 44 16.01 2.72 -3.77
C ILE A 44 16.46 3.96 -4.55
N GLU A 45 17.06 4.94 -3.87
CA GLU A 45 17.51 6.18 -4.50
C GLU A 45 18.62 5.94 -5.54
N PRO A 46 19.72 5.21 -5.22
CA PRO A 46 20.74 4.86 -6.21
C PRO A 46 20.17 4.17 -7.45
N LEU A 47 19.28 3.20 -7.25
CA LEU A 47 18.62 2.48 -8.34
C LEU A 47 17.79 3.43 -9.22
N CYS A 48 16.98 4.29 -8.61
CA CYS A 48 16.13 5.22 -9.36
C CYS A 48 16.99 6.17 -10.20
N ILE A 49 18.07 6.70 -9.63
CA ILE A 49 19.01 7.57 -10.33
C ILE A 49 19.68 6.84 -11.49
N GLU A 50 20.21 5.63 -11.27
CA GLU A 50 20.86 4.81 -12.31
C GLU A 50 19.92 4.54 -13.49
N ARG A 51 18.64 4.29 -13.20
CA ARG A 51 17.61 3.95 -14.19
C ARG A 51 16.89 5.15 -14.78
N GLY A 52 17.20 6.37 -14.32
CA GLY A 52 16.49 7.58 -14.76
C GLY A 52 15.02 7.64 -14.32
N ILE A 53 14.66 6.93 -13.24
CA ILE A 53 13.32 7.00 -12.64
C ILE A 53 13.22 8.32 -11.86
N PRO A 54 12.22 9.18 -12.14
CA PRO A 54 12.08 10.46 -11.46
C PRO A 54 11.69 10.29 -9.97
N PRO A 55 12.02 11.26 -9.10
CA PRO A 55 11.53 11.26 -7.72
C PRO A 55 10.01 11.43 -7.68
N THR A 56 9.36 10.83 -6.69
CA THR A 56 7.89 10.89 -6.52
C THR A 56 7.46 12.07 -5.66
N SER A 57 8.39 12.65 -4.89
CA SER A 57 8.14 13.81 -4.04
C SER A 57 9.46 14.51 -3.70
N TYR A 58 9.37 15.57 -2.89
CA TYR A 58 10.52 16.29 -2.35
C TYR A 58 10.36 16.37 -0.83
N TRP A 59 11.47 16.23 -0.11
CA TRP A 59 11.53 16.47 1.32
C TRP A 59 11.34 17.97 1.63
N ALA A 60 11.07 18.30 2.89
CA ALA A 60 10.90 19.70 3.33
C ALA A 60 12.16 20.57 3.11
N ASP A 61 13.34 19.96 3.03
CA ASP A 61 14.60 20.63 2.71
C ASP A 61 14.85 20.76 1.19
N GLY A 62 13.88 20.37 0.35
CA GLY A 62 13.94 20.46 -1.11
C GLY A 62 14.68 19.32 -1.79
N LYS A 63 15.22 18.35 -1.05
CA LYS A 63 15.89 17.20 -1.67
C LYS A 63 14.90 16.25 -2.35
N PRO A 64 15.25 15.66 -3.50
CA PRO A 64 14.40 14.68 -4.16
C PRO A 64 14.19 13.47 -3.25
N HIS A 65 12.97 12.94 -3.26
CA HIS A 65 12.62 11.74 -2.52
C HIS A 65 12.16 10.66 -3.50
N TYR A 66 12.94 9.58 -3.56
CA TYR A 66 12.70 8.43 -4.42
C TYR A 66 12.01 7.32 -3.62
N THR A 67 10.95 6.75 -4.20
CA THR A 67 10.14 5.74 -3.53
C THR A 67 9.77 4.62 -4.49
N LEU A 68 9.45 3.45 -3.93
CA LEU A 68 8.78 2.36 -4.64
C LEU A 68 7.26 2.38 -4.31
N PRO A 69 6.39 1.90 -5.21
CA PRO A 69 6.68 1.12 -6.41
C PRO A 69 7.28 1.93 -7.56
N ALA A 70 8.09 1.24 -8.36
CA ALA A 70 8.48 1.67 -9.69
C ALA A 70 8.36 0.50 -10.66
N ILE A 71 8.22 0.78 -11.95
CA ILE A 71 8.26 -0.23 -13.00
C ILE A 71 9.20 0.19 -14.13
N HIS A 72 9.75 -0.81 -14.79
CA HIS A 72 10.29 -0.67 -16.14
C HIS A 72 9.46 -1.54 -17.08
N ASP A 73 8.95 -0.94 -18.13
CA ASP A 73 8.24 -1.63 -19.20
C ASP A 73 9.12 -1.69 -20.46
N PRO A 74 9.80 -2.83 -20.72
CA PRO A 74 10.66 -2.96 -21.89
C PRO A 74 9.92 -2.87 -23.23
N SER A 75 8.58 -3.03 -23.26
CA SER A 75 7.81 -2.94 -24.50
C SER A 75 7.70 -1.51 -25.02
N THR A 76 7.80 -0.53 -24.12
CA THR A 76 7.76 0.91 -24.43
C THR A 76 9.06 1.63 -24.09
N GLY A 77 9.97 0.99 -23.32
CA GLY A 77 11.16 1.60 -22.76
C GLY A 77 10.86 2.55 -21.58
N THR A 78 9.66 2.48 -21.00
CA THR A 78 9.22 3.43 -19.96
C THR A 78 9.71 3.02 -18.58
N TYR A 79 10.32 3.97 -17.88
CA TYR A 79 10.59 3.93 -16.45
C TYR A 79 9.65 4.89 -15.73
N ILE A 80 8.90 4.39 -14.75
CA ILE A 80 7.92 5.22 -14.02
C ILE A 80 7.79 4.76 -12.57
N ALA A 81 7.66 5.73 -11.66
CA ALA A 81 7.36 5.53 -10.25
C ALA A 81 6.07 6.27 -9.88
N ASP A 82 5.59 6.03 -8.64
CA ASP A 82 4.27 6.42 -8.12
C ASP A 82 3.16 5.42 -8.49
N SER A 83 2.52 4.83 -7.47
CA SER A 83 1.53 3.77 -7.67
C SER A 83 0.28 4.21 -8.45
N LEU A 84 -0.11 5.49 -8.38
CA LEU A 84 -1.24 6.03 -9.14
C LEU A 84 -0.83 6.22 -10.60
N LEU A 85 0.31 6.87 -10.84
CA LEU A 85 0.81 7.08 -12.19
C LEU A 85 1.08 5.76 -12.92
N ILE A 86 1.59 4.76 -12.20
CA ILE A 86 1.74 3.40 -12.71
C ILE A 86 0.39 2.81 -13.10
N ALA A 87 -0.63 2.89 -12.25
CA ALA A 87 -1.95 2.36 -12.56
C ALA A 87 -2.57 3.02 -13.81
N GLU A 88 -2.47 4.35 -13.93
CA GLU A 88 -2.92 5.11 -15.10
C GLU A 88 -2.14 4.72 -16.37
N TYR A 89 -0.82 4.58 -16.26
CA TYR A 89 0.03 4.10 -17.34
C TYR A 89 -0.39 2.71 -17.82
N LEU A 90 -0.65 1.78 -16.90
CA LEU A 90 -1.05 0.42 -17.24
C LEU A 90 -2.41 0.39 -17.96
N ASP A 91 -3.39 1.16 -17.50
CA ASP A 91 -4.70 1.25 -18.16
C ASP A 91 -4.62 1.87 -19.56
N LYS A 92 -3.73 2.85 -19.75
CA LYS A 92 -3.50 3.48 -21.05
C LYS A 92 -2.75 2.56 -22.02
N THR A 93 -1.72 1.87 -21.54
CA THR A 93 -0.78 1.11 -22.37
C THR A 93 -1.32 -0.29 -22.71
N TYR A 94 -2.13 -0.87 -21.82
CA TYR A 94 -2.71 -2.20 -21.99
C TYR A 94 -4.25 -2.15 -22.00
N PRO A 95 -4.87 -1.49 -22.99
CA PRO A 95 -6.32 -1.24 -23.01
C PRO A 95 -7.18 -2.50 -23.22
N ASP A 96 -6.59 -3.59 -23.72
CA ASP A 96 -7.25 -4.87 -23.98
C ASP A 96 -7.37 -5.76 -22.73
N THR A 97 -6.80 -5.32 -21.60
CA THR A 97 -6.90 -5.97 -20.30
C THR A 97 -7.98 -5.29 -19.43
N PRO A 98 -8.48 -5.93 -18.34
CA PRO A 98 -9.45 -5.31 -17.44
C PRO A 98 -9.02 -3.93 -16.95
N ARG A 99 -9.96 -2.97 -16.87
CA ARG A 99 -9.67 -1.58 -16.49
C ARG A 99 -9.52 -1.43 -14.98
N ILE A 100 -8.42 -0.85 -14.53
CA ILE A 100 -8.19 -0.49 -13.12
C ILE A 100 -9.10 0.68 -12.73
N PHE A 101 -9.28 1.65 -13.63
CA PHE A 101 -10.19 2.78 -13.49
C PHE A 101 -11.39 2.62 -14.42
N PRO A 102 -12.58 2.31 -13.88
CA PRO A 102 -13.81 2.45 -14.65
C PRO A 102 -13.98 3.90 -15.12
N ARG A 103 -14.52 4.06 -16.34
CA ARG A 103 -14.51 5.33 -17.08
C ARG A 103 -15.11 6.48 -16.27
N GLY A 104 -14.37 7.57 -16.13
CA GLY A 104 -14.84 8.80 -15.51
C GLY A 104 -14.83 8.79 -13.98
N LEU A 105 -14.26 7.75 -13.36
CA LEU A 105 -14.18 7.61 -11.91
C LEU A 105 -12.78 7.87 -11.34
N GLU A 106 -11.80 8.24 -12.17
CA GLU A 106 -10.42 8.48 -11.78
C GLU A 106 -10.33 9.50 -10.62
N ALA A 107 -10.98 10.66 -10.79
CA ALA A 107 -10.98 11.71 -9.78
C ALA A 107 -11.72 11.31 -8.49
N LEU A 108 -12.83 10.57 -8.61
CA LEU A 108 -13.61 10.11 -7.46
C LEU A 108 -12.85 9.05 -6.66
N GLN A 109 -12.18 8.12 -7.33
CA GLN A 109 -11.33 7.13 -6.68
C GLN A 109 -10.12 7.78 -6.01
N LEU A 110 -9.48 8.77 -6.65
CA LEU A 110 -8.42 9.54 -6.02
C LEU A 110 -8.91 10.26 -4.76
N GLY A 111 -10.08 10.91 -4.84
CA GLY A 111 -10.73 11.56 -3.70
C GLY A 111 -11.01 10.57 -2.57
N PHE A 112 -11.62 9.42 -2.89
CA PHE A 112 -11.92 8.36 -1.95
C PHE A 112 -10.67 7.84 -1.25
N VAL A 113 -9.60 7.51 -1.99
CA VAL A 113 -8.35 6.98 -1.40
C VAL A 113 -7.70 8.02 -0.49
N LYS A 114 -7.68 9.30 -0.89
CA LYS A 114 -7.18 10.37 -0.01
C LYS A 114 -8.01 10.47 1.27
N SER A 115 -9.34 10.44 1.17
CA SER A 115 -10.23 10.44 2.33
C SER A 115 -10.04 9.22 3.22
N PHE A 116 -9.92 8.02 2.64
CA PHE A 116 -9.60 6.79 3.38
C PHE A 116 -8.29 6.92 4.16
N MET A 117 -7.22 7.44 3.52
CA MET A 117 -5.91 7.57 4.17
C MET A 117 -5.95 8.47 5.42
N THR A 118 -6.76 9.54 5.42
CA THR A 118 -6.93 10.39 6.63
C THR A 118 -7.55 9.64 7.81
N GLN A 119 -8.28 8.55 7.55
CA GLN A 119 -8.88 7.73 8.61
C GLN A 119 -7.88 6.78 9.28
N LEU A 120 -6.65 6.69 8.74
CA LEU A 120 -5.58 5.83 9.25
C LEU A 120 -4.59 6.60 10.15
N ASP A 121 -4.75 7.91 10.31
CA ASP A 121 -3.77 8.78 11.00
C ASP A 121 -3.40 8.28 12.39
N SER A 122 -4.37 7.77 13.15
CA SER A 122 -4.17 7.31 14.53
C SER A 122 -3.34 6.03 14.64
N ILE A 123 -3.23 5.22 13.58
CA ILE A 123 -2.58 3.90 13.66
C ILE A 123 -1.14 3.88 13.16
N TRP A 124 -0.69 4.93 12.45
CA TRP A 124 0.65 4.98 11.86
C TRP A 124 1.76 4.80 12.89
N THR A 125 1.66 5.46 14.04
CA THR A 125 2.67 5.35 15.12
C THR A 125 2.68 3.96 15.76
N SER A 126 1.59 3.22 15.71
CA SER A 126 1.51 1.84 16.22
C SER A 126 2.11 0.82 15.26
N ILE A 127 1.88 0.96 13.95
CA ILE A 127 2.30 -0.03 12.94
C ILE A 127 3.69 0.24 12.36
N ILE A 128 4.10 1.50 12.18
CA ILE A 128 5.40 1.84 11.57
C ILE A 128 6.58 1.18 12.30
N PRO A 129 6.68 1.25 13.64
CA PRO A 129 7.80 0.63 14.35
C PRO A 129 7.87 -0.89 14.17
N GLN A 130 6.72 -1.54 13.97
CA GLN A 130 6.64 -2.99 13.80
C GLN A 130 7.28 -3.48 12.50
N ILE A 131 7.40 -2.60 11.48
CA ILE A 131 8.10 -2.92 10.23
C ILE A 131 9.55 -3.34 10.51
N ALA A 132 10.19 -2.75 11.52
CA ALA A 132 11.60 -2.99 11.85
C ALA A 132 11.94 -4.46 12.10
N ASN A 133 10.97 -5.24 12.62
CA ASN A 133 11.12 -6.66 12.91
C ASN A 133 11.19 -7.53 11.65
N HIS A 134 10.91 -6.95 10.48
CA HIS A 134 10.78 -7.65 9.21
C HIS A 134 11.85 -7.24 8.20
N LEU A 135 12.78 -6.36 8.58
CA LEU A 135 13.78 -5.82 7.68
C LEU A 135 15.13 -6.51 7.86
N SER A 136 15.88 -6.66 6.77
CA SER A 136 17.29 -7.03 6.84
C SER A 136 18.09 -6.00 7.64
N PRO A 137 19.29 -6.34 8.15
CA PRO A 137 20.12 -5.39 8.90
C PRO A 137 20.40 -4.08 8.15
N ARG A 138 20.57 -4.12 6.82
CA ARG A 138 20.81 -2.91 6.00
C ARG A 138 19.58 -2.03 5.92
N SER A 139 18.42 -2.62 5.64
CA SER A 139 17.15 -1.89 5.59
C SER A 139 16.74 -1.38 6.97
N LEU A 140 17.02 -2.12 8.03
CA LEU A 140 16.75 -1.71 9.41
C LEU A 140 17.56 -0.48 9.83
N GLU A 141 18.87 -0.43 9.51
CA GLU A 141 19.70 0.76 9.79
C GLU A 141 19.12 2.00 9.11
N TYR A 142 18.84 1.90 7.81
CA TYR A 142 18.25 3.00 7.05
C TYR A 142 16.88 3.41 7.61
N PHE A 143 16.02 2.42 7.88
CA PHE A 143 14.67 2.64 8.38
C PHE A 143 14.69 3.34 9.73
N ARG A 144 15.51 2.86 10.68
CA ARG A 144 15.68 3.49 12.00
C ARG A 144 16.14 4.93 11.85
N ARG A 145 17.24 5.18 11.13
CA ARG A 145 17.79 6.53 10.94
C ARG A 145 16.78 7.51 10.35
N THR A 146 16.00 7.07 9.36
CA THR A 146 15.01 7.92 8.68
C THR A 146 13.75 8.14 9.51
N ARG A 147 13.25 7.12 10.22
CA ARG A 147 12.02 7.22 11.03
C ARG A 147 12.28 7.97 12.32
N GLU A 148 13.37 7.71 13.02
CA GLU A 148 13.70 8.44 14.26
C GLU A 148 13.89 9.94 14.00
N LYS A 149 14.51 10.30 12.87
CA LYS A 149 14.60 11.70 12.42
C LYS A 149 13.22 12.30 12.13
N SER A 150 12.31 11.54 11.51
CA SER A 150 10.98 12.02 11.12
C SER A 150 10.03 12.15 12.31
N PHE A 151 10.11 11.24 13.28
CA PHE A 151 9.25 11.22 14.47
C PHE A 151 9.84 11.97 15.66
N HIS A 152 11.11 12.40 15.58
CA HIS A 152 11.85 13.02 16.68
C HIS A 152 11.87 12.17 17.96
N LYS A 153 11.91 10.84 17.80
CA LYS A 153 11.89 9.84 18.88
C LYS A 153 12.75 8.63 18.51
N GLN A 154 13.23 7.87 19.49
CA GLN A 154 13.77 6.53 19.25
C GLN A 154 12.66 5.61 18.74
N LEU A 155 13.01 4.64 17.90
CA LEU A 155 12.04 3.75 17.26
C LEU A 155 11.14 3.03 18.27
N GLU A 156 11.71 2.63 19.40
CA GLU A 156 11.06 1.96 20.51
C GLU A 156 10.02 2.84 21.23
N ASP A 157 10.19 4.17 21.18
CA ASP A 157 9.35 5.16 21.87
C ASP A 157 8.28 5.78 20.96
N ILE A 158 8.21 5.36 19.68
CA ILE A 158 7.23 5.89 18.72
C ILE A 158 5.83 5.35 19.03
N ALA A 159 5.72 4.05 19.32
CA ALA A 159 4.44 3.39 19.52
C ALA A 159 3.75 3.88 20.80
N PRO A 160 2.44 4.20 20.75
CA PRO A 160 1.70 4.55 21.95
C PRO A 160 1.56 3.33 22.88
N VAL A 161 1.53 3.57 24.19
CA VAL A 161 1.39 2.55 25.23
C VAL A 161 0.24 2.88 26.18
N GLY A 162 -0.33 1.85 26.82
CA GLY A 162 -1.39 2.01 27.81
C GLY A 162 -2.64 2.69 27.23
N GLN A 163 -3.16 3.70 27.93
CA GLN A 163 -4.39 4.40 27.52
C GLN A 163 -4.28 5.01 26.11
N ALA A 164 -3.14 5.61 25.76
CA ALA A 164 -2.94 6.21 24.44
C ALA A 164 -3.00 5.17 23.30
N GLN A 165 -2.59 3.92 23.58
CA GLN A 165 -2.68 2.82 22.62
C GLN A 165 -4.14 2.46 22.35
N SER A 166 -4.94 2.30 23.41
CA SER A 166 -6.36 2.01 23.31
C SER A 166 -7.12 3.13 22.59
N GLU A 167 -6.84 4.39 22.93
CA GLU A 167 -7.46 5.55 22.28
C GLU A 167 -7.14 5.62 20.77
N ALA A 168 -5.89 5.35 20.40
CA ALA A 168 -5.46 5.28 19.00
C ALA A 168 -6.17 4.14 18.23
N TRP A 169 -6.35 2.99 18.88
CA TRP A 169 -7.08 1.84 18.32
C TRP A 169 -8.56 2.14 18.13
N ASP A 170 -9.21 2.76 19.12
CA ASP A 170 -10.62 3.18 19.03
C ASP A 170 -10.83 4.24 17.94
N LEU A 171 -9.90 5.19 17.79
CA LEU A 171 -9.92 6.16 16.70
C LEU A 171 -9.79 5.49 15.34
N PHE A 172 -8.90 4.50 15.22
CA PHE A 172 -8.71 3.77 13.98
C PHE A 172 -9.97 2.98 13.60
N LYS A 173 -10.58 2.27 14.56
CA LYS A 173 -11.85 1.59 14.35
C LYS A 173 -12.93 2.58 13.88
N ARG A 174 -13.09 3.73 14.56
CA ARG A 174 -14.04 4.77 14.15
C ARG A 174 -13.78 5.27 12.74
N GLY A 175 -12.51 5.44 12.37
CA GLY A 175 -12.13 5.82 11.01
C GLY A 175 -12.58 4.81 9.96
N LEU A 176 -12.40 3.51 10.22
CA LEU A 176 -12.93 2.46 9.35
C LEU A 176 -14.47 2.43 9.38
N ASP A 177 -15.12 2.61 10.52
CA ASP A 177 -16.59 2.70 10.59
C ASP A 177 -17.14 3.85 9.72
N VAL A 178 -16.44 5.00 9.67
CA VAL A 178 -16.78 6.13 8.78
C VAL A 178 -16.69 5.72 7.31
N VAL A 179 -15.61 5.05 6.90
CA VAL A 179 -15.48 4.59 5.51
C VAL A 179 -16.53 3.55 5.18
N ASN A 180 -16.81 2.61 6.08
CA ASN A 180 -17.88 1.64 5.92
C ASN A 180 -19.24 2.33 5.69
N GLY A 181 -19.55 3.37 6.47
CA GLY A 181 -20.77 4.16 6.30
C GLY A 181 -20.87 4.90 4.96
N TRP A 182 -19.75 5.25 4.32
CA TRP A 182 -19.75 5.76 2.94
C TRP A 182 -20.13 4.65 1.95
N LEU A 183 -19.56 3.45 2.13
CA LEU A 183 -19.76 2.31 1.24
C LEU A 183 -21.16 1.70 1.36
N GLU A 184 -21.81 1.80 2.51
CA GLU A 184 -23.21 1.43 2.72
C GLU A 184 -24.20 2.28 1.91
N LYS A 185 -23.76 3.40 1.32
CA LYS A 185 -24.59 4.19 0.40
C LYS A 185 -24.69 3.57 -0.99
N ASN A 186 -23.89 2.55 -1.29
CA ASN A 186 -24.04 1.80 -2.53
C ASN A 186 -25.40 1.09 -2.56
N SER A 187 -26.09 1.16 -3.70
CA SER A 187 -27.36 0.45 -3.91
C SER A 187 -27.18 -1.05 -4.14
N ALA A 188 -25.96 -1.48 -4.49
CA ALA A 188 -25.58 -2.86 -4.71
C ALA A 188 -24.68 -3.36 -3.56
N SER A 189 -24.75 -4.67 -3.30
CA SER A 189 -23.95 -5.32 -2.27
C SER A 189 -22.61 -5.80 -2.83
N GLY A 190 -21.58 -5.72 -2.01
CA GLY A 190 -20.27 -6.29 -2.29
C GLY A 190 -19.18 -5.65 -1.44
N PRO A 191 -18.00 -6.29 -1.37
CA PRO A 191 -16.93 -5.83 -0.49
C PRO A 191 -16.19 -4.61 -1.04
N PHE A 192 -16.31 -4.32 -2.34
CA PHE A 192 -15.53 -3.29 -3.02
C PHE A 192 -16.19 -1.90 -2.93
N VAL A 193 -15.41 -0.88 -3.25
CA VAL A 193 -15.83 0.53 -3.32
C VAL A 193 -16.98 0.69 -4.31
N MET A 194 -16.93 -0.04 -5.42
CA MET A 194 -18.00 -0.11 -6.41
C MET A 194 -18.82 -1.40 -6.27
N ALA A 195 -19.07 -1.83 -5.02
CA ALA A 195 -19.82 -3.02 -4.65
C ALA A 195 -19.22 -4.34 -5.18
N ASP A 196 -19.70 -4.84 -6.31
CA ASP A 196 -19.26 -6.10 -6.92
C ASP A 196 -18.11 -5.93 -7.91
N THR A 197 -17.76 -4.68 -8.23
CA THR A 197 -16.73 -4.32 -9.19
C THR A 197 -15.48 -3.83 -8.47
N VAL A 198 -14.36 -4.51 -8.69
CA VAL A 198 -13.06 -4.08 -8.16
C VAL A 198 -12.51 -2.90 -8.96
N SER A 199 -11.80 -2.00 -8.28
CA SER A 199 -11.24 -0.76 -8.84
C SER A 199 -9.88 -0.42 -8.21
N TRP A 200 -9.21 0.61 -8.71
CA TRP A 200 -7.96 1.12 -8.11
C TRP A 200 -8.11 1.47 -6.62
N ALA A 201 -9.26 2.03 -6.22
CA ALA A 201 -9.53 2.36 -4.84
C ALA A 201 -9.48 1.12 -3.94
N ASP A 202 -9.97 -0.01 -4.42
CA ASP A 202 -9.90 -1.30 -3.70
C ASP A 202 -8.46 -1.80 -3.60
N PHE A 203 -7.64 -1.62 -4.64
CA PHE A 203 -6.22 -1.97 -4.57
C PHE A 203 -5.45 -1.07 -3.59
N ALA A 204 -5.83 0.21 -3.49
CA ALA A 204 -5.26 1.12 -2.51
C ALA A 204 -5.62 0.72 -1.08
N VAL A 205 -6.91 0.51 -0.79
CA VAL A 205 -7.40 0.06 0.52
C VAL A 205 -6.82 -1.31 0.87
N GLY A 206 -6.90 -2.26 -0.06
CA GLY A 206 -6.35 -3.60 0.07
C GLY A 206 -4.85 -3.59 0.35
N GLY A 207 -4.09 -2.69 -0.28
CA GLY A 207 -2.66 -2.53 0.00
C GLY A 207 -2.38 -2.19 1.46
N TYR A 208 -3.15 -1.27 2.05
CA TYR A 208 -3.03 -0.93 3.47
C TYR A 208 -3.49 -2.07 4.39
N LEU A 209 -4.59 -2.74 4.08
CA LEU A 209 -5.11 -3.85 4.88
C LEU A 209 -4.20 -5.09 4.83
N ILE A 210 -3.66 -5.44 3.66
CA ILE A 210 -2.65 -6.52 3.54
C ILE A 210 -1.40 -6.15 4.33
N TRP A 211 -0.93 -4.91 4.25
CA TRP A 211 0.21 -4.48 5.03
C TRP A 211 -0.02 -4.66 6.54
N MET A 212 -1.20 -4.28 7.04
CA MET A 212 -1.59 -4.52 8.43
C MET A 212 -1.62 -6.01 8.78
N LYS A 213 -2.27 -6.84 7.94
CA LYS A 213 -2.31 -8.30 8.08
C LYS A 213 -0.91 -8.91 8.16
N ILE A 214 0.00 -8.48 7.28
CA ILE A 214 1.37 -9.01 7.20
C ILE A 214 2.22 -8.55 8.38
N VAL A 215 2.23 -7.25 8.68
CA VAL A 215 3.16 -6.69 9.68
C VAL A 215 2.79 -7.08 11.10
N TRP A 216 1.50 -7.11 11.44
CA TRP A 216 1.06 -7.63 12.75
C TRP A 216 0.96 -9.14 12.78
N GLY A 217 0.83 -9.79 11.62
CA GLY A 217 0.66 -11.23 11.48
C GLY A 217 -0.81 -11.62 11.33
N GLU A 218 -1.07 -12.61 10.46
CA GLU A 218 -2.41 -13.08 10.12
C GLU A 218 -3.16 -13.65 11.34
N ASP A 219 -2.47 -14.29 12.27
CA ASP A 219 -3.09 -14.84 13.48
C ASP A 219 -3.23 -13.84 14.63
N SER A 220 -2.77 -12.59 14.44
CA SER A 220 -2.80 -11.55 15.47
C SER A 220 -4.22 -11.12 15.85
N GLN A 221 -4.39 -10.64 17.08
CA GLN A 221 -5.68 -10.08 17.50
C GLN A 221 -6.03 -8.83 16.69
N GLN A 222 -5.02 -8.03 16.32
CA GLN A 222 -5.17 -6.84 15.49
C GLN A 222 -5.82 -7.17 14.15
N TRP A 223 -5.32 -8.19 13.44
CA TRP A 223 -5.91 -8.59 12.17
C TRP A 223 -7.31 -9.20 12.35
N LYS A 224 -7.52 -10.03 13.38
CA LYS A 224 -8.86 -10.60 13.69
C LYS A 224 -9.88 -9.49 13.93
N ASP A 225 -9.53 -8.46 14.69
CA ASP A 225 -10.38 -7.31 14.93
C ASP A 225 -10.70 -6.58 13.62
N ILE A 226 -9.67 -6.14 12.89
CA ILE A 226 -9.83 -5.39 11.63
C ILE A 226 -10.70 -6.16 10.63
N SER A 227 -10.42 -7.45 10.43
CA SER A 227 -11.14 -8.28 9.48
C SER A 227 -12.62 -8.46 9.84
N SER A 228 -12.97 -8.37 11.13
CA SER A 228 -14.35 -8.48 11.63
C SER A 228 -15.14 -7.15 11.63
N TRP A 229 -14.47 -6.00 11.62
CA TRP A 229 -15.14 -4.70 11.68
C TRP A 229 -15.95 -4.39 10.40
N GLY A 230 -16.92 -3.48 10.52
CA GLY A 230 -17.82 -3.14 9.41
C GLY A 230 -18.59 -4.35 8.89
N GLU A 231 -19.11 -5.18 9.80
CA GLU A 231 -19.81 -6.44 9.48
C GLU A 231 -18.96 -7.41 8.63
N GLY A 232 -17.64 -7.44 8.87
CA GLY A 232 -16.71 -8.29 8.14
C GLY A 232 -16.24 -7.73 6.79
N ARG A 233 -16.61 -6.49 6.42
CA ARG A 233 -16.28 -5.90 5.11
C ARG A 233 -14.78 -5.95 4.80
N TRP A 234 -13.93 -5.61 5.76
CA TRP A 234 -12.49 -5.49 5.52
C TRP A 234 -11.83 -6.85 5.28
N GLY A 235 -12.29 -7.89 5.98
CA GLY A 235 -11.92 -9.27 5.69
C GLY A 235 -12.37 -9.68 4.29
N ALA A 236 -13.66 -9.46 3.98
CA ALA A 236 -14.24 -9.80 2.67
C ALA A 236 -13.57 -9.07 1.50
N LEU A 237 -13.10 -7.83 1.70
CA LEU A 237 -12.32 -7.10 0.71
C LEU A 237 -10.99 -7.79 0.42
N ILE A 238 -10.26 -8.20 1.46
CA ILE A 238 -8.99 -8.92 1.28
C ILE A 238 -9.22 -10.27 0.61
N GLU A 239 -10.22 -11.04 1.04
CA GLU A 239 -10.61 -12.31 0.39
C GLU A 239 -10.94 -12.10 -1.10
N GLY A 240 -11.71 -11.06 -1.43
CA GLY A 240 -12.05 -10.71 -2.81
C GLY A 240 -10.84 -10.35 -3.68
N LEU A 241 -9.75 -9.88 -3.07
CA LEU A 241 -8.49 -9.53 -3.73
C LEU A 241 -7.49 -10.69 -3.81
N GLU A 242 -7.69 -11.82 -3.13
CA GLU A 242 -6.70 -12.92 -3.08
C GLU A 242 -6.27 -13.44 -4.45
N LYS A 243 -7.21 -13.54 -5.40
CA LYS A 243 -6.92 -13.92 -6.79
C LYS A 243 -5.99 -12.95 -7.53
N TYR A 244 -5.75 -11.77 -6.98
CA TYR A 244 -4.85 -10.74 -7.51
C TYR A 244 -3.60 -10.57 -6.63
N SER A 245 -3.37 -11.45 -5.66
CA SER A 245 -2.29 -11.32 -4.67
C SER A 245 -1.02 -12.12 -4.98
N GLU A 246 -0.91 -12.70 -6.17
CA GLU A 246 0.23 -13.52 -6.55
C GLU A 246 1.57 -12.75 -6.43
N ILE A 247 2.57 -13.40 -5.84
CA ILE A 247 3.94 -12.87 -5.73
C ILE A 247 4.84 -13.57 -6.75
N LYS A 248 5.28 -12.82 -7.76
CA LYS A 248 6.14 -13.28 -8.87
C LYS A 248 7.55 -12.73 -8.78
#